data_AF-R5I3G5-F1
#
_entry.id   AF-R5I3G5-F1
#
_cell.length_a   1.000
_cell.length_b   1.000
_cell.length_c   1.000
_cell.angle_alpha   90.00
_cell.angle_beta   90.00
_cell.angle_gamma   90.00
#
_symmetry.space_group_name_H-M   'P 1'
#
loop_
_entity.id
_entity.type
_entity.pdbx_description
1 polymer ?
#
loop_
_entity_poly.entity_id
_entity_poly.type
_entity_poly.pdbx_seq_one_letter_code
_entity_poly.pdbx_strand_id
1 'polypeptide(L)'
;MIKERNSLNIDRLKVCFISNDYTLNRLQEEFAASGNTLDYVDFRLIKVDDKDNDNLTIAVDMDMEDKAHRFGHFKFPLNGMYRGYVFFYFENKALYTPFMEYMGGKSSIAGMVEDIAAVIGLKYNNITIAELAFDTNINILNSVRKAVRNVAQLNMFVNGKRVTYPTRKISDYCEIHSCSRERLIYPPTICIKQKKEDGLRLKIYNKSKEMDEACPNKKEYIPAWDDIPENQTIYRVEVTVRNQDIVDYCRMQCIPREEALYRLTTDSKFRYGLWQWCSSRLLYFKDKETDEKVDILDAYNYR
;
A
#
# COMPACT_ATOMS: atom_id res chain seq x y z
N MET A 1 -1.67 -30.49 -8.73
CA MET A 1 -2.51 -29.41 -8.15
C MET A 1 -1.60 -28.21 -7.92
N ILE A 2 -1.93 -27.02 -8.44
CA ILE A 2 -1.14 -25.82 -8.14
C ILE A 2 -1.41 -25.46 -6.67
N LYS A 3 -0.37 -25.39 -5.84
CA LYS A 3 -0.49 -24.96 -4.45
C LYS A 3 -0.84 -23.48 -4.41
N GLU A 4 -1.90 -23.12 -3.70
CA GLU A 4 -2.28 -21.73 -3.45
C GLU A 4 -1.17 -21.03 -2.69
N ARG A 5 -0.79 -19.83 -3.15
CA ARG A 5 0.17 -18.96 -2.49
C ARG A 5 -0.46 -17.59 -2.37
N ASN A 6 -0.44 -17.06 -1.15
CA ASN A 6 -1.02 -15.78 -0.79
C ASN A 6 0.02 -14.99 0.01
N SER A 7 0.17 -13.71 -0.33
CA SER A 7 1.06 -12.78 0.33
C SER A 7 0.32 -11.46 0.54
N LEU A 8 0.64 -10.77 1.62
CA LEU A 8 0.11 -9.44 1.87
C LEU A 8 1.24 -8.51 2.29
N ASN A 9 1.43 -7.44 1.52
CA ASN A 9 2.41 -6.41 1.81
C ASN A 9 1.89 -4.98 1.56
N ILE A 10 2.73 -3.99 1.79
CA ILE A 10 2.47 -2.60 1.47
C ILE A 10 3.15 -2.28 0.13
N ASP A 11 2.38 -1.87 -0.88
CA ASP A 11 2.95 -1.45 -2.17
C ASP A 11 3.32 0.03 -2.18
N ARG A 12 2.64 0.83 -1.38
CA ARG A 12 2.95 2.25 -1.24
C ARG A 12 2.65 2.71 0.17
N LEU A 13 3.56 3.49 0.73
CA LEU A 13 3.41 4.09 2.06
C LEU A 13 3.87 5.53 2.02
N LYS A 14 3.08 6.41 2.63
CA LYS A 14 3.48 7.79 2.92
C LYS A 14 3.13 8.14 4.35
N VAL A 15 4.12 8.60 5.09
CA VAL A 15 4.02 8.94 6.51
C VAL A 15 4.21 10.44 6.68
N CYS A 16 3.51 11.02 7.65
CA CYS A 16 3.71 12.37 8.11
C CYS A 16 4.35 12.34 9.50
N PHE A 17 5.38 13.14 9.66
CA PHE A 17 6.06 13.43 10.91
C PHE A 17 5.92 14.92 11.22
N ILE A 18 6.29 15.31 12.43
CA ILE A 18 6.37 16.70 12.90
C ILE A 18 7.84 17.04 13.11
N SER A 19 8.24 18.21 12.64
CA SER A 19 9.53 18.85 12.91
C SER A 19 9.31 20.19 13.60
N ASN A 20 10.32 20.65 14.32
CA ASN A 20 10.41 22.04 14.77
C ASN A 20 11.45 22.80 13.93
N ASP A 21 11.51 24.13 14.09
CA ASP A 21 12.46 24.98 13.37
C ASP A 21 13.92 24.67 13.74
N TYR A 22 14.18 24.27 14.99
CA TYR A 22 15.52 23.87 15.43
C TYR A 22 16.05 22.68 14.63
N THR A 23 15.26 21.60 14.48
CA THR A 23 15.62 20.42 13.71
C THR A 23 15.86 20.75 12.24
N LEU A 24 15.00 21.58 11.63
CA LEU A 24 15.14 21.99 10.24
C LEU A 24 16.43 22.81 10.03
N ASN A 25 16.66 23.82 10.86
CA ASN A 25 17.84 24.68 10.77
C ASN A 25 19.12 23.88 11.00
N ARG A 26 19.14 23.00 12.01
CA ARG A 26 20.26 22.08 12.29
C ARG A 26 20.62 21.24 11.06
N LEU A 27 19.62 20.61 10.42
CA LEU A 27 19.86 19.81 9.22
C LEU A 27 20.43 20.66 8.08
N GLN A 28 19.89 21.87 7.86
CA GLN A 28 20.39 22.76 6.81
C GLN A 28 21.85 23.17 7.04
N GLU A 29 22.21 23.49 8.28
CA GLU A 29 23.58 23.83 8.67
C GLU A 29 24.53 22.63 8.52
N GLU A 30 24.11 21.45 8.99
CA GLU A 30 24.89 20.22 8.87
C GLU A 30 25.16 19.88 7.39
N PHE A 31 24.15 19.93 6.52
CA PHE A 31 24.34 19.69 5.09
C PHE A 31 25.24 20.73 4.41
N ALA A 32 25.16 21.99 4.83
CA ALA A 32 26.05 23.04 4.33
C ALA A 32 27.51 22.78 4.71
N ALA A 33 27.76 22.22 5.90
CA ALA A 33 29.09 21.88 6.38
C ALA A 33 29.63 20.57 5.75
N SER A 34 28.76 19.60 5.47
CA SER A 34 29.14 18.24 5.06
C SER A 34 29.14 17.99 3.55
N GLY A 35 28.80 18.99 2.74
CA GLY A 35 28.72 18.83 1.28
C GLY A 35 27.54 17.96 0.83
N ASN A 36 26.36 18.20 1.42
CA ASN A 36 25.06 17.56 1.09
C ASN A 36 24.87 16.09 1.51
N THR A 37 25.80 15.48 2.26
CA THR A 37 25.64 14.12 2.79
C THR A 37 25.88 14.09 4.30
N LEU A 38 25.03 13.40 5.07
CA LEU A 38 25.22 13.16 6.49
C LEU A 38 25.21 11.66 6.76
N ASP A 39 26.32 11.14 7.26
CA ASP A 39 26.50 9.72 7.53
C ASP A 39 26.13 9.40 8.99
N TYR A 40 25.30 8.39 9.17
CA TYR A 40 24.98 7.74 10.44
C TYR A 40 25.46 6.28 10.39
N VAL A 41 25.37 5.56 11.51
CA VAL A 41 25.89 4.19 11.60
C VAL A 41 25.20 3.24 10.62
N ASP A 42 23.87 3.31 10.51
CA ASP A 42 23.07 2.35 9.72
C ASP A 42 22.44 2.95 8.45
N PHE A 43 22.59 4.26 8.25
CA PHE A 43 22.00 4.96 7.12
C PHE A 43 22.73 6.28 6.86
N ARG A 44 22.50 6.83 5.67
CA ARG A 44 22.97 8.17 5.31
C ARG A 44 21.82 9.00 4.76
N LEU A 45 21.90 10.29 5.03
CA LEU A 45 21.00 11.30 4.50
C LEU A 45 21.69 12.05 3.38
N ILE A 46 21.00 12.22 2.26
CA ILE A 46 21.52 12.91 1.09
C ILE A 46 20.54 14.01 0.74
N LYS A 47 21.00 15.26 0.83
CA LYS A 47 20.20 16.40 0.37
C LYS A 47 20.04 16.30 -1.15
N VAL A 48 18.79 16.33 -1.60
CA VAL A 48 18.43 16.30 -3.01
C VAL A 48 18.16 17.72 -3.45
N ASP A 49 18.85 18.16 -4.50
CA ASP A 49 18.59 19.44 -5.13
C ASP A 49 17.24 19.36 -5.87
N ASP A 50 16.20 19.86 -5.22
CA ASP A 50 14.91 20.06 -5.87
C ASP A 50 14.95 21.33 -6.72
N LYS A 51 14.38 21.25 -7.94
CA LYS A 51 14.20 22.43 -8.81
C LYS A 51 13.23 23.45 -8.22
N ASP A 52 12.46 23.03 -7.22
CA ASP A 52 11.43 23.80 -6.55
C ASP A 52 11.91 24.09 -5.12
N ASN A 53 12.22 25.36 -4.85
CA ASN A 53 12.78 25.82 -3.57
C ASN A 53 11.76 25.85 -2.42
N ASP A 54 10.55 25.31 -2.62
CA ASP A 54 9.50 25.25 -1.60
C ASP A 54 9.73 24.13 -0.57
N ASN A 55 10.64 23.18 -0.86
CA ASN A 55 10.91 22.05 0.02
C ASN A 55 12.41 21.80 0.18
N LEU A 56 12.82 21.39 1.38
CA LEU A 56 14.06 20.63 1.56
C LEU A 56 13.73 19.14 1.40
N THR A 57 14.30 18.50 0.37
CA THR A 57 14.17 17.06 0.16
C THR A 57 15.44 16.35 0.58
N ILE A 58 15.29 15.32 1.40
CA ILE A 58 16.38 14.52 1.93
C ILE A 58 16.11 13.06 1.58
N ALA A 59 16.91 12.49 0.71
CA ALA A 59 16.91 11.06 0.45
C ALA A 59 17.57 10.30 1.60
N VAL A 60 17.09 9.09 1.85
CA VAL A 60 17.65 8.17 2.83
C VAL A 60 18.13 6.94 2.09
N ASP A 61 19.41 6.62 2.25
CA ASP A 61 19.98 5.34 1.85
C ASP A 61 20.31 4.55 3.12
N MET A 62 19.88 3.30 3.18
CA MET A 62 20.24 2.38 4.26
C MET A 62 21.44 1.55 3.85
N ASP A 63 22.42 1.45 4.74
CA ASP A 63 23.59 0.60 4.52
C ASP A 63 23.24 -0.83 4.91
N MET A 64 23.24 -1.72 3.93
CA MET A 64 23.00 -3.16 4.10
C MET A 64 24.28 -3.92 3.70
N GLU A 65 24.42 -5.18 4.13
CA GLU A 65 25.64 -6.00 3.94
C GLU A 65 26.17 -5.98 2.50
N ASP A 66 25.28 -6.03 1.50
CA ASP A 66 25.67 -6.09 0.09
C ASP A 66 25.94 -4.72 -0.55
N LYS A 67 25.16 -3.70 -0.18
CA LYS A 67 25.21 -2.33 -0.74
C LYS A 67 24.26 -1.39 -0.01
N ALA A 68 24.37 -0.09 -0.33
CA ALA A 68 23.35 0.89 0.04
C ALA A 68 22.04 0.67 -0.73
N HIS A 69 20.92 0.66 -0.01
CA HIS A 69 19.57 0.59 -0.58
C HIS A 69 18.84 1.91 -0.38
N ARG A 70 18.31 2.49 -1.47
CA ARG A 70 17.41 3.64 -1.39
C ARG A 70 16.19 3.26 -0.57
N PHE A 71 16.05 3.89 0.60
CA PHE A 71 14.98 3.64 1.55
C PHE A 71 13.74 4.49 1.21
N GLY A 72 13.97 5.76 0.91
CA GLY A 72 12.93 6.72 0.59
C GLY A 72 13.45 8.16 0.63
N HIS A 73 12.54 9.11 0.82
CA HIS A 73 12.91 10.50 1.03
C HIS A 73 11.94 11.23 1.96
N PHE A 74 12.48 12.11 2.79
CA PHE A 74 11.73 13.13 3.51
C PHE A 74 11.55 14.37 2.63
N LYS A 75 10.37 14.97 2.68
CA LYS A 75 10.08 16.32 2.18
C LYS A 75 9.71 17.22 3.35
N PHE A 76 10.48 18.29 3.52
CA PHE A 76 10.26 19.34 4.50
C PHE A 76 9.73 20.58 3.76
N PRO A 77 8.42 20.87 3.83
CA PRO A 77 7.88 22.12 3.32
C PRO A 77 8.48 23.29 4.10
N LEU A 78 9.10 24.23 3.37
CA LEU A 78 9.74 25.40 3.96
C LEU A 78 8.74 26.51 4.25
N ASN A 79 7.61 26.53 3.53
CA ASN A 79 6.60 27.58 3.58
C ASN A 79 5.18 27.03 3.63
N GLY A 80 4.22 27.90 3.96
CA GLY A 80 2.79 27.62 3.86
C GLY A 80 2.20 26.77 4.99
N MET A 81 0.98 26.28 4.77
CA MET A 81 0.17 25.59 5.80
C MET A 81 0.77 24.27 6.30
N TYR A 82 1.75 23.72 5.58
CA TYR A 82 2.40 22.45 5.93
C TYR A 82 3.77 22.65 6.59
N ARG A 83 4.21 23.88 6.85
CA ARG A 83 5.44 24.13 7.61
C ARG A 83 5.34 23.48 9.00
N GLY A 84 6.39 22.78 9.40
CA GLY A 84 6.42 21.98 10.64
C GLY A 84 5.94 20.53 10.46
N TYR A 85 5.37 20.17 9.32
CA TYR A 85 5.13 18.78 8.95
C TYR A 85 6.24 18.27 8.02
N VAL A 86 6.53 16.98 8.08
CA VAL A 86 7.52 16.34 7.22
C VAL A 86 6.91 15.09 6.62
N PHE A 87 6.94 14.98 5.29
CA PHE A 87 6.37 13.83 4.60
C PHE A 87 7.46 12.87 4.18
N PHE A 88 7.38 11.63 4.65
CA PHE A 88 8.26 10.56 4.20
C PHE A 88 7.57 9.71 3.12
N TYR A 89 8.26 9.49 2.02
CA TYR A 89 7.84 8.66 0.90
C TYR A 89 8.81 7.49 0.77
N PHE A 90 8.29 6.28 0.89
CA PHE A 90 9.09 5.08 0.71
C PHE A 90 9.41 4.83 -0.76
N GLU A 91 10.63 4.38 -1.03
CA GLU A 91 10.93 3.72 -2.28
C GLU A 91 10.18 2.38 -2.32
N ASN A 92 9.55 2.02 -3.44
CA ASN A 92 8.71 0.81 -3.51
C ASN A 92 9.53 -0.43 -3.14
N LYS A 93 10.77 -0.53 -3.62
CA LYS A 93 11.66 -1.64 -3.30
C LYS A 93 11.97 -1.76 -1.80
N ALA A 94 12.03 -0.65 -1.05
CA ALA A 94 12.29 -0.69 0.39
C ALA A 94 11.16 -1.40 1.16
N LEU A 95 9.92 -1.30 0.68
CA LEU A 95 8.76 -1.99 1.28
C LEU A 95 8.81 -3.52 1.11
N TYR A 96 9.64 -4.01 0.19
CA TYR A 96 9.84 -5.44 -0.10
C TYR A 96 11.29 -5.90 0.16
N THR A 97 12.16 -5.05 0.72
CA THR A 97 13.53 -5.45 1.06
C THR A 97 13.51 -6.12 2.43
N PRO A 98 13.82 -7.42 2.54
CA PRO A 98 13.77 -8.13 3.82
C PRO A 98 14.69 -7.50 4.87
N PHE A 99 14.26 -7.51 6.13
CA PHE A 99 15.08 -7.07 7.25
C PHE A 99 15.21 -8.17 8.30
N MET A 100 14.11 -8.46 9.02
CA MET A 100 14.04 -9.57 9.97
C MET A 100 12.70 -10.30 9.85
N GLU A 101 12.65 -11.57 10.26
CA GLU A 101 11.38 -12.20 10.61
C GLU A 101 10.99 -11.73 12.01
N TYR A 102 9.87 -11.02 12.11
CA TYR A 102 9.40 -10.45 13.37
C TYR A 102 7.91 -10.79 13.56
N MET A 103 7.52 -11.17 14.78
CA MET A 103 6.14 -11.52 15.13
C MET A 103 5.49 -12.58 14.20
N GLY A 104 6.29 -13.51 13.68
CA GLY A 104 5.83 -14.63 12.85
C GLY A 104 5.49 -14.28 11.40
N GLY A 105 5.99 -13.16 10.87
CA GLY A 105 5.83 -12.78 9.46
C GLY A 105 7.06 -12.08 8.86
N LYS A 106 7.06 -11.95 7.54
CA LYS A 106 8.07 -11.15 6.81
C LYS A 106 7.91 -9.68 7.19
N SER A 107 9.00 -9.06 7.63
CA SER A 107 9.11 -7.61 7.78
C SER A 107 10.17 -7.08 6.82
N SER A 108 9.94 -5.87 6.32
CA SER A 108 10.90 -5.19 5.46
C SER A 108 11.65 -4.12 6.23
N ILE A 109 12.71 -3.60 5.63
CA ILE A 109 13.48 -2.47 6.19
C ILE A 109 12.59 -1.26 6.50
N ALA A 110 11.37 -1.20 5.94
CA ALA A 110 10.38 -0.17 6.25
C ALA A 110 10.08 0.00 7.75
N GLY A 111 10.30 -1.03 8.57
CA GLY A 111 10.19 -0.95 10.03
C GLY A 111 11.15 0.06 10.67
N MET A 112 12.27 0.39 10.02
CA MET A 112 13.30 1.30 10.54
C MET A 112 12.91 2.79 10.45
N VAL A 113 11.78 3.12 9.82
CA VAL A 113 11.42 4.52 9.54
C VAL A 113 11.26 5.35 10.81
N GLU A 114 10.75 4.75 11.90
CA GLU A 114 10.54 5.46 13.17
C GLU A 114 11.87 5.72 13.88
N ASP A 115 12.80 4.76 13.83
CA ASP A 115 14.14 4.91 14.38
C ASP A 115 14.94 5.99 13.64
N ILE A 116 14.91 5.95 12.30
CA ILE A 116 15.54 6.97 11.44
C ILE A 116 14.94 8.35 11.74
N ALA A 117 13.61 8.44 11.83
CA ALA A 117 12.94 9.70 12.15
C ALA A 117 13.34 10.21 13.55
N ALA A 118 13.44 9.32 14.55
CA ALA A 118 13.83 9.67 15.90
C ALA A 118 15.28 10.19 15.97
N VAL A 119 16.23 9.55 15.27
CA VAL A 119 17.64 10.01 15.18
C VAL A 119 17.74 11.41 14.58
N ILE A 120 16.90 11.73 13.61
CA ILE A 120 16.85 13.06 12.98
C ILE A 120 16.18 14.11 13.88
N GLY A 121 15.42 13.68 14.89
CA GLY A 121 14.65 14.56 15.79
C GLY A 121 13.25 14.87 15.27
N LEU A 122 12.64 13.94 14.52
CA LEU A 122 11.27 14.01 14.05
C LEU A 122 10.33 13.20 14.95
N LYS A 123 9.08 13.65 15.08
CA LYS A 123 8.05 12.94 15.84
C LYS A 123 6.97 12.37 14.91
N TYR A 124 6.59 11.11 15.09
CA TYR A 124 5.48 10.52 14.32
C TYR A 124 4.19 11.33 14.50
N ASN A 125 3.52 11.62 13.38
CA ASN A 125 2.18 12.24 13.36
C ASN A 125 1.14 11.23 12.93
N ASN A 126 1.24 10.77 11.67
CA ASN A 126 0.27 9.84 11.11
C ASN A 126 0.74 9.18 9.81
N ILE A 127 0.19 8.00 9.52
CA ILE A 127 0.16 7.46 8.16
C ILE A 127 -0.85 8.27 7.33
N THR A 128 -0.43 8.78 6.17
CA THR A 128 -1.29 9.59 5.28
C THR A 128 -1.98 8.75 4.21
N ILE A 129 -1.27 7.75 3.68
CA ILE A 129 -1.78 6.76 2.73
C ILE A 129 -0.97 5.47 2.87
N ALA A 130 -1.67 4.35 2.79
CA ALA A 130 -1.07 3.04 2.54
C ALA A 130 -1.84 2.32 1.43
N GLU A 131 -1.13 1.67 0.52
CA GLU A 131 -1.71 0.77 -0.49
C GLU A 131 -1.36 -0.65 -0.07
N LEU A 132 -2.34 -1.36 0.50
CA LEU A 132 -2.20 -2.73 0.98
C LEU A 132 -2.46 -3.69 -0.18
N ALA A 133 -1.46 -4.47 -0.55
CA ALA A 133 -1.48 -5.38 -1.68
C ALA A 133 -1.60 -6.83 -1.18
N PHE A 134 -2.73 -7.47 -1.48
CA PHE A 134 -2.88 -8.91 -1.35
C PHE A 134 -2.60 -9.57 -2.70
N ASP A 135 -1.53 -10.35 -2.76
CA ASP A 135 -1.07 -11.04 -3.96
C ASP A 135 -1.35 -12.53 -3.87
N THR A 136 -1.82 -13.10 -4.97
CA THR A 136 -2.13 -14.53 -5.06
C THR A 136 -1.87 -15.07 -6.45
N ASN A 137 -1.55 -16.36 -6.54
CA ASN A 137 -1.48 -17.08 -7.81
C ASN A 137 -2.85 -17.56 -8.32
N ILE A 138 -3.92 -17.38 -7.53
CA ILE A 138 -5.29 -17.69 -7.91
C ILE A 138 -5.87 -16.53 -8.71
N ASN A 139 -6.59 -16.82 -9.80
CA ASN A 139 -7.23 -15.81 -10.65
C ASN A 139 -8.48 -15.20 -9.97
N ILE A 140 -8.23 -14.44 -8.90
CA ILE A 140 -9.26 -13.80 -8.08
C ILE A 140 -10.04 -12.75 -8.87
N LEU A 141 -9.38 -12.11 -9.85
CA LEU A 141 -10.01 -11.21 -10.81
C LEU A 141 -11.19 -11.90 -11.52
N ASN A 142 -10.96 -13.07 -12.11
CA ASN A 142 -12.02 -13.81 -12.79
C ASN A 142 -13.10 -14.31 -11.83
N SER A 143 -12.70 -14.78 -10.64
CA SER A 143 -13.64 -15.22 -9.60
C SER A 143 -14.59 -14.11 -9.18
N VAL A 144 -14.08 -12.92 -8.91
CA VAL A 144 -14.90 -11.76 -8.54
C VAL A 144 -15.81 -11.35 -9.69
N ARG A 145 -15.32 -11.33 -10.94
CA ARG A 145 -16.17 -11.02 -12.11
C ARG A 145 -17.34 -12.01 -12.27
N LYS A 146 -17.10 -13.29 -12.00
CA LYS A 146 -18.15 -14.31 -11.98
C LYS A 146 -19.14 -14.05 -10.85
N ALA A 147 -18.67 -13.79 -9.64
CA ALA A 147 -19.52 -13.49 -8.49
C ALA A 147 -20.41 -12.25 -8.72
N VAL A 148 -19.85 -11.18 -9.32
CA VAL A 148 -20.62 -9.98 -9.71
C VAL A 148 -21.77 -10.32 -10.67
N ARG A 149 -21.58 -11.30 -11.56
CA ARG A 149 -22.58 -11.74 -12.53
C ARG A 149 -23.48 -12.87 -11.99
N ASN A 150 -23.16 -13.46 -10.84
CA ASN A 150 -23.95 -14.52 -10.22
C ASN A 150 -25.16 -13.94 -9.46
N VAL A 151 -26.06 -13.34 -10.23
CA VAL A 151 -27.30 -12.74 -9.74
C VAL A 151 -28.26 -13.79 -9.21
N ALA A 152 -28.12 -15.05 -9.63
CA ALA A 152 -29.00 -16.13 -9.18
C ALA A 152 -28.78 -16.43 -7.70
N GLN A 153 -27.52 -16.61 -7.27
CA GLN A 153 -27.18 -17.10 -5.93
C GLN A 153 -26.66 -16.01 -4.98
N LEU A 154 -26.16 -14.88 -5.50
CA LEU A 154 -25.52 -13.86 -4.68
C LEU A 154 -26.27 -12.53 -4.67
N ASN A 155 -26.30 -11.91 -3.49
CA ASN A 155 -26.63 -10.49 -3.30
C ASN A 155 -25.32 -9.68 -3.22
N MET A 156 -25.08 -8.79 -4.18
CA MET A 156 -23.90 -7.93 -4.19
C MET A 156 -24.11 -6.70 -3.29
N PHE A 157 -23.08 -6.35 -2.52
CA PHE A 157 -23.02 -5.12 -1.72
C PHE A 157 -21.79 -4.32 -2.11
N VAL A 158 -21.98 -3.02 -2.38
CA VAL A 158 -20.91 -2.08 -2.72
C VAL A 158 -20.97 -0.90 -1.76
N ASN A 159 -19.85 -0.53 -1.16
CA ASN A 159 -19.78 0.54 -0.16
C ASN A 159 -20.85 0.37 0.95
N GLY A 160 -21.06 -0.88 1.40
CA GLY A 160 -22.07 -1.24 2.41
C GLY A 160 -23.53 -1.21 1.92
N LYS A 161 -23.80 -0.92 0.65
CA LYS A 161 -25.16 -0.81 0.09
C LYS A 161 -25.47 -1.96 -0.85
N ARG A 162 -26.61 -2.63 -0.62
CA ARG A 162 -27.10 -3.68 -1.50
C ARG A 162 -27.36 -3.14 -2.91
N VAL A 163 -26.95 -3.90 -3.92
CA VAL A 163 -27.35 -3.72 -5.30
C VAL A 163 -28.73 -4.34 -5.47
N THR A 164 -29.77 -3.53 -5.41
CA THR A 164 -31.18 -3.99 -5.42
C THR A 164 -31.63 -4.50 -6.78
N TYR A 165 -31.23 -3.82 -7.86
CA TYR A 165 -31.60 -4.17 -9.23
C TYR A 165 -30.34 -4.52 -10.03
N PRO A 166 -30.23 -5.73 -10.57
CA PRO A 166 -29.06 -6.16 -11.36
C PRO A 166 -28.81 -5.32 -12.61
N THR A 167 -29.85 -4.69 -13.16
CA THR A 167 -29.78 -3.88 -14.38
C THR A 167 -29.34 -2.43 -14.12
N ARG A 168 -29.27 -1.99 -12.86
CA ARG A 168 -28.90 -0.61 -12.56
C ARG A 168 -27.40 -0.38 -12.76
N LYS A 169 -27.03 0.82 -13.20
CA LYS A 169 -25.64 1.26 -13.17
C LYS A 169 -25.13 1.37 -11.73
N ILE A 170 -24.01 0.72 -11.43
CA ILE A 170 -23.32 0.82 -10.15
C ILE A 170 -22.22 1.89 -10.30
N SER A 171 -22.46 3.12 -9.83
CA SER A 171 -21.53 4.25 -10.06
C SER A 171 -20.13 4.07 -9.48
N ASP A 172 -20.05 3.28 -8.42
CA ASP A 172 -18.85 3.13 -7.60
C ASP A 172 -18.00 1.93 -8.03
N TYR A 173 -18.45 1.18 -9.04
CA TYR A 173 -17.79 0.01 -9.63
C TYR A 173 -17.51 0.27 -11.11
N CYS A 174 -16.29 -0.04 -11.57
CA CYS A 174 -15.97 -0.08 -12.99
C CYS A 174 -14.95 -1.17 -13.33
N GLU A 175 -15.03 -1.69 -14.57
CA GLU A 175 -13.99 -2.50 -15.19
C GLU A 175 -13.23 -1.60 -16.17
N ILE A 176 -11.91 -1.42 -15.95
CA ILE A 176 -11.03 -0.64 -16.81
C ILE A 176 -10.30 -1.61 -17.74
N HIS A 177 -10.45 -1.41 -19.05
CA HIS A 177 -9.77 -2.19 -20.07
C HIS A 177 -8.64 -1.37 -20.71
N SER A 178 -7.45 -1.94 -20.79
CA SER A 178 -6.43 -1.45 -21.73
C SER A 178 -6.88 -1.76 -23.15
N CYS A 179 -6.45 -0.99 -24.15
CA CYS A 179 -6.75 -1.23 -25.55
C CYS A 179 -5.50 -1.04 -26.41
N SER A 180 -5.40 -1.82 -27.50
CA SER A 180 -4.64 -1.41 -28.66
C SER A 180 -5.55 -0.60 -29.59
N ARG A 181 -5.00 -0.11 -30.70
CA ARG A 181 -5.81 0.54 -31.75
C ARG A 181 -6.87 -0.39 -32.36
N GLU A 182 -6.70 -1.71 -32.23
CA GLU A 182 -7.54 -2.70 -32.92
C GLU A 182 -8.49 -3.44 -31.97
N ARG A 183 -8.14 -3.59 -30.69
CA ARG A 183 -8.93 -4.40 -29.76
C ARG A 183 -8.78 -3.99 -28.30
N LEU A 184 -9.81 -4.33 -27.52
CA LEU A 184 -9.71 -4.34 -26.05
C LEU A 184 -8.81 -5.49 -25.60
N ILE A 185 -7.93 -5.20 -24.63
CA ILE A 185 -7.02 -6.17 -24.04
C ILE A 185 -7.66 -6.67 -22.74
N TYR A 186 -7.76 -7.99 -22.62
CA TYR A 186 -8.25 -8.67 -21.43
C TYR A 186 -7.09 -9.25 -20.59
N PRO A 187 -7.32 -9.57 -19.31
CA PRO A 187 -8.51 -9.21 -18.51
C PRO A 187 -8.47 -7.73 -18.05
N PRO A 188 -9.61 -7.14 -17.65
CA PRO A 188 -9.67 -5.76 -17.14
C PRO A 188 -9.12 -5.64 -15.71
N THR A 189 -8.91 -4.40 -15.27
CA THR A 189 -8.78 -4.05 -13.86
C THR A 189 -10.14 -3.71 -13.29
N ILE A 190 -10.57 -4.39 -12.22
CA ILE A 190 -11.76 -3.97 -11.45
C ILE A 190 -11.34 -2.84 -10.54
N CYS A 191 -12.13 -1.77 -10.50
CA CYS A 191 -11.96 -0.65 -9.58
C CYS A 191 -13.25 -0.40 -8.81
N ILE A 192 -13.14 -0.26 -7.49
CA ILE A 192 -14.23 0.19 -6.63
C ILE A 192 -13.74 1.36 -5.80
N LYS A 193 -14.52 2.44 -5.72
CA LYS A 193 -14.16 3.62 -4.95
C LYS A 193 -15.33 4.17 -4.17
N GLN A 194 -15.05 4.68 -2.98
CA GLN A 194 -16.00 5.54 -2.27
C GLN A 194 -16.08 6.92 -2.94
N LYS A 195 -17.22 7.60 -2.79
CA LYS A 195 -17.45 8.92 -3.41
C LYS A 195 -16.61 10.04 -2.80
N LYS A 196 -16.22 9.91 -1.54
CA LYS A 196 -15.35 10.88 -0.86
C LYS A 196 -13.98 10.89 -1.56
N GLU A 197 -13.40 12.08 -1.75
CA GLU A 197 -12.11 12.26 -2.44
C GLU A 197 -11.00 11.39 -1.85
N ASP A 198 -10.90 11.40 -0.51
CA ASP A 198 -10.02 10.56 0.30
C ASP A 198 -10.71 9.30 0.86
N GLY A 199 -11.72 8.79 0.14
CA GLY A 199 -12.38 7.54 0.48
C GLY A 199 -11.54 6.31 0.11
N LEU A 200 -11.92 5.18 0.67
CA LEU A 200 -11.33 3.88 0.35
C LEU A 200 -11.42 3.57 -1.15
N ARG A 201 -10.40 2.87 -1.65
CA ARG A 201 -10.35 2.39 -3.04
C ARG A 201 -9.86 0.95 -3.07
N LEU A 202 -10.47 0.14 -3.92
CA LEU A 202 -10.12 -1.24 -4.19
C LEU A 202 -9.76 -1.38 -5.67
N LYS A 203 -8.67 -2.07 -5.97
CA LYS A 203 -8.36 -2.54 -7.32
C LYS A 203 -8.13 -4.04 -7.32
N ILE A 204 -8.60 -4.71 -8.37
CA ILE A 204 -8.31 -6.12 -8.62
C ILE A 204 -7.78 -6.26 -10.03
N TYR A 205 -6.57 -6.78 -10.20
CA TYR A 205 -5.88 -6.80 -11.49
C TYR A 205 -4.86 -7.92 -11.63
N ASN A 206 -4.42 -8.17 -12.86
CA ASN A 206 -3.28 -9.04 -13.15
C ASN A 206 -1.99 -8.24 -12.94
N LYS A 207 -1.28 -8.53 -11.84
CA LYS A 207 -0.08 -7.82 -11.43
C LYS A 207 1.12 -8.18 -12.32
N SER A 208 1.27 -9.44 -12.72
CA SER A 208 2.32 -9.84 -13.65
C SER A 208 2.26 -9.03 -14.94
N LYS A 209 1.07 -8.88 -15.52
CA LYS A 209 0.85 -8.08 -16.73
C LYS A 209 1.18 -6.60 -16.51
N GLU A 210 0.80 -6.02 -15.37
CA GLU A 210 1.16 -4.64 -15.05
C GLU A 210 2.68 -4.44 -14.96
N MET A 211 3.39 -5.38 -14.32
CA MET A 211 4.84 -5.32 -14.21
C MET A 211 5.53 -5.45 -15.59
N ASP A 212 5.03 -6.32 -16.46
CA ASP A 212 5.55 -6.51 -17.81
C ASP A 212 5.33 -5.27 -18.71
N GLU A 213 4.19 -4.59 -18.57
CA GLU A 213 3.83 -3.42 -19.38
C GLU A 213 4.47 -2.11 -18.87
N ALA A 214 4.61 -1.94 -17.55
CA ALA A 214 4.98 -0.65 -16.95
C ALA A 214 6.47 -0.48 -16.59
N CYS A 215 7.25 -1.56 -16.50
CA CYS A 215 8.62 -1.51 -15.95
C CYS A 215 9.63 -2.26 -16.84
N PRO A 216 10.52 -1.55 -17.56
CA PRO A 216 11.63 -2.17 -18.28
C PRO A 216 12.56 -2.99 -17.40
N ASN A 217 12.71 -2.59 -16.12
CA ASN A 217 13.60 -3.23 -15.16
C ASN A 217 12.97 -4.38 -14.38
N LYS A 218 11.68 -4.72 -14.64
CA LYS A 218 10.86 -5.74 -13.96
C LYS A 218 10.92 -5.65 -12.42
N LYS A 219 9.78 -5.46 -11.74
CA LYS A 219 9.76 -5.42 -10.26
C LYS A 219 9.96 -6.81 -9.63
N GLU A 220 11.09 -7.45 -9.93
CA GLU A 220 11.42 -8.85 -9.60
C GLU A 220 11.45 -9.10 -8.08
N TYR A 221 11.63 -8.05 -7.29
CA TYR A 221 11.52 -8.13 -5.83
C TYR A 221 10.11 -8.45 -5.32
N ILE A 222 9.04 -8.19 -6.10
CA ILE A 222 7.66 -8.51 -5.70
C ILE A 222 7.43 -10.04 -5.75
N PRO A 223 7.63 -10.75 -6.90
CA PRO A 223 7.56 -12.21 -6.92
C PRO A 223 8.45 -12.90 -5.88
N ALA A 224 9.68 -12.38 -5.69
CA ALA A 224 10.61 -12.91 -4.69
C ALA A 224 10.08 -12.75 -3.25
N TRP A 225 9.44 -11.62 -2.94
CA TRP A 225 8.82 -11.41 -1.64
C TRP A 225 7.60 -12.29 -1.42
N ASP A 226 6.76 -12.48 -2.44
CA ASP A 226 5.51 -13.24 -2.34
C ASP A 226 5.72 -14.76 -2.32
N ASP A 227 6.96 -15.21 -2.53
CA ASP A 227 7.33 -16.60 -2.79
C ASP A 227 6.49 -17.20 -3.95
N ILE A 228 6.01 -16.40 -4.90
CA ILE A 228 5.27 -16.90 -6.06
C ILE A 228 6.29 -17.21 -7.16
N PRO A 229 6.35 -18.46 -7.65
CA PRO A 229 7.28 -18.82 -8.73
C PRO A 229 7.08 -17.93 -9.96
N GLU A 230 8.18 -17.54 -10.62
CA GLU A 230 8.15 -16.62 -11.77
C GLU A 230 7.27 -17.10 -12.93
N ASN A 231 7.06 -18.41 -13.06
CA ASN A 231 6.20 -19.00 -14.07
C ASN A 231 4.69 -18.94 -13.73
N GLN A 232 4.31 -18.36 -12.59
CA GLN A 232 2.92 -18.19 -12.17
C GLN A 232 2.49 -16.73 -12.27
N THR A 233 1.25 -16.54 -12.72
CA THR A 233 0.65 -15.20 -12.78
C THR A 233 0.26 -14.73 -11.38
N ILE A 234 0.69 -13.52 -11.02
CA ILE A 234 0.29 -12.85 -9.79
C ILE A 234 -0.95 -12.01 -10.08
N TYR A 235 -2.00 -12.23 -9.30
CA TYR A 235 -3.18 -11.38 -9.25
C TYR A 235 -3.19 -10.62 -7.94
N ARG A 236 -3.48 -9.32 -8.00
CA ARG A 236 -3.46 -8.44 -6.84
C ARG A 236 -4.85 -7.93 -6.51
N VAL A 237 -5.18 -7.94 -5.22
CA VAL A 237 -6.29 -7.21 -4.62
C VAL A 237 -5.71 -6.10 -3.74
N GLU A 238 -5.67 -4.88 -4.29
CA GLU A 238 -5.05 -3.71 -3.68
C GLU A 238 -6.11 -2.84 -3.02
N VAL A 239 -5.89 -2.46 -1.76
CA VAL A 239 -6.74 -1.52 -1.03
C VAL A 239 -5.94 -0.27 -0.69
N THR A 240 -6.38 0.88 -1.19
CA THR A 240 -5.86 2.18 -0.76
C THR A 240 -6.60 2.64 0.48
N VAL A 241 -5.86 2.79 1.58
CA VAL A 241 -6.36 3.29 2.86
C VAL A 241 -5.76 4.66 3.18
N ARG A 242 -6.54 5.53 3.82
CA ARG A 242 -6.12 6.86 4.25
C ARG A 242 -6.05 6.93 5.77
N ASN A 243 -5.53 8.05 6.28
CA ASN A 243 -5.35 8.26 7.72
C ASN A 243 -6.60 7.90 8.55
N GLN A 244 -7.77 8.37 8.16
CA GLN A 244 -8.99 8.17 8.94
C GLN A 244 -9.36 6.68 9.05
N ASP A 245 -9.21 5.91 7.97
CA ASP A 245 -9.50 4.47 8.00
C ASP A 245 -8.56 3.71 8.95
N ILE A 246 -7.28 4.08 8.96
CA ILE A 246 -6.28 3.48 9.86
C ILE A 246 -6.60 3.84 11.31
N VAL A 247 -6.93 5.10 11.60
CA VAL A 247 -7.32 5.56 12.94
C VAL A 247 -8.58 4.85 13.42
N ASP A 248 -9.59 4.71 12.57
CA ASP A 248 -10.84 4.03 12.92
C ASP A 248 -10.63 2.53 13.16
N TYR A 249 -9.77 1.89 12.36
CA TYR A 249 -9.37 0.50 12.59
C TYR A 249 -8.62 0.34 13.91
N CYS A 250 -7.61 1.18 14.19
CA CYS A 250 -6.86 1.16 15.45
C CYS A 250 -7.79 1.34 16.66
N ARG A 251 -8.74 2.29 16.61
CA ARG A 251 -9.73 2.49 17.68
C ARG A 251 -10.58 1.26 17.93
N MET A 252 -11.08 0.64 16.86
CA MET A 252 -11.88 -0.59 16.97
C MET A 252 -11.07 -1.76 17.57
N GLN A 253 -9.76 -1.82 17.29
CA GLN A 253 -8.87 -2.85 17.82
C GLN A 253 -8.22 -2.47 19.16
N CYS A 254 -8.59 -1.33 19.76
CA CYS A 254 -7.97 -0.78 20.98
C CYS A 254 -6.43 -0.63 20.88
N ILE A 255 -5.92 -0.31 19.68
CA ILE A 255 -4.50 -0.09 19.40
C ILE A 255 -4.19 1.41 19.55
N PRO A 256 -3.18 1.81 20.34
CA PRO A 256 -2.72 3.19 20.42
C PRO A 256 -2.32 3.74 19.04
N ARG A 257 -2.63 5.00 18.76
CA ARG A 257 -2.37 5.61 17.45
C ARG A 257 -0.87 5.62 17.13
N GLU A 258 -0.06 5.78 18.15
CA GLU A 258 1.39 5.85 18.11
C GLU A 258 2.01 4.52 17.64
N GLU A 259 1.34 3.39 17.91
CA GLU A 259 1.80 2.06 17.47
C GLU A 259 1.41 1.72 16.03
N ALA A 260 0.59 2.56 15.38
CA ALA A 260 0.00 2.21 14.08
C ALA A 260 1.05 2.02 12.98
N LEU A 261 2.11 2.86 12.96
CA LEU A 261 3.16 2.78 11.95
C LEU A 261 4.05 1.56 12.17
N TYR A 262 4.53 1.37 13.40
CA TYR A 262 5.25 0.18 13.82
C TYR A 262 4.50 -1.10 13.44
N ARG A 263 3.23 -1.23 13.84
CA ARG A 263 2.41 -2.43 13.52
C ARG A 263 2.17 -2.59 12.03
N LEU A 264 1.89 -1.50 11.31
CA LEU A 264 1.70 -1.57 9.87
C LEU A 264 2.93 -2.13 9.17
N THR A 265 4.13 -1.70 9.55
CA THR A 265 5.40 -2.09 8.90
C THR A 265 5.93 -3.44 9.37
N THR A 266 5.63 -3.87 10.60
CA THR A 266 6.24 -5.08 11.19
C THR A 266 5.26 -6.25 11.38
N ASP A 267 3.97 -6.01 11.60
CA ASP A 267 2.97 -7.04 11.95
C ASP A 267 2.09 -7.43 10.75
N SER A 268 2.28 -8.66 10.26
CA SER A 268 1.51 -9.21 9.13
C SER A 268 0.03 -9.41 9.47
N LYS A 269 -0.31 -9.74 10.72
CA LYS A 269 -1.70 -9.91 11.17
C LYS A 269 -2.40 -8.56 11.22
N PHE A 270 -1.72 -7.52 11.68
CA PHE A 270 -2.26 -6.16 11.66
C PHE A 270 -2.56 -5.73 10.21
N ARG A 271 -1.61 -5.92 9.29
CA ARG A 271 -1.82 -5.62 7.86
C ARG A 271 -3.02 -6.38 7.30
N TYR A 272 -3.12 -7.68 7.59
CA TYR A 272 -4.19 -8.52 7.08
C TYR A 272 -5.56 -8.11 7.62
N GLY A 273 -5.68 -7.89 8.93
CA GLY A 273 -6.92 -7.44 9.53
C GLY A 273 -7.35 -6.06 9.01
N LEU A 274 -6.42 -5.11 8.84
CA LEU A 274 -6.70 -3.81 8.25
C LEU A 274 -7.16 -3.95 6.80
N TRP A 275 -6.45 -4.75 5.99
CA TRP A 275 -6.80 -5.02 4.60
C TRP A 275 -8.19 -5.63 4.48
N GLN A 276 -8.50 -6.67 5.28
CA GLN A 276 -9.78 -7.36 5.27
C GLN A 276 -10.91 -6.43 5.71
N TRP A 277 -10.71 -5.69 6.80
CA TRP A 277 -11.70 -4.72 7.28
C TRP A 277 -12.01 -3.65 6.23
N CYS A 278 -11.01 -3.13 5.52
CA CYS A 278 -11.22 -2.12 4.49
C CYS A 278 -11.84 -2.72 3.21
N SER A 279 -11.39 -3.90 2.77
CA SER A 279 -11.87 -4.53 1.53
C SER A 279 -13.34 -4.95 1.65
N SER A 280 -13.74 -5.54 2.78
CA SER A 280 -15.14 -5.91 3.07
C SER A 280 -16.08 -4.71 3.14
N ARG A 281 -15.60 -3.49 3.40
CA ARG A 281 -16.43 -2.26 3.36
C ARG A 281 -16.68 -1.78 1.93
N LEU A 282 -15.84 -2.17 0.98
CA LEU A 282 -15.92 -1.75 -0.43
C LEU A 282 -16.77 -2.71 -1.25
N LEU A 283 -16.51 -4.02 -1.14
CA LEU A 283 -17.23 -5.06 -1.87
C LEU A 283 -17.33 -6.33 -1.03
N TYR A 284 -18.53 -6.87 -0.96
CA TYR A 284 -18.78 -8.23 -0.50
C TYR A 284 -20.06 -8.76 -1.13
N PHE A 285 -20.29 -10.06 -1.00
CA PHE A 285 -21.53 -10.69 -1.40
C PHE A 285 -22.19 -11.33 -0.20
N LYS A 286 -23.48 -11.63 -0.33
CA LYS A 286 -24.16 -12.56 0.56
C LYS A 286 -24.79 -13.68 -0.26
N ASP A 287 -24.62 -14.89 0.21
CA ASP A 287 -25.38 -16.04 -0.27
C ASP A 287 -26.88 -15.78 -0.06
N LYS A 288 -27.72 -16.09 -1.05
CA LYS A 288 -29.16 -15.88 -0.93
C LYS A 288 -29.88 -16.95 -0.13
N GLU A 289 -29.33 -18.15 -0.07
CA GLU A 289 -29.90 -19.27 0.68
C GLU A 289 -29.48 -19.19 2.14
N THR A 290 -28.20 -18.94 2.42
CA THR A 290 -27.66 -18.95 3.80
C THR A 290 -27.57 -17.57 4.46
N ASP A 291 -27.68 -16.47 3.69
CA ASP A 291 -27.39 -15.09 4.12
C ASP A 291 -25.95 -14.86 4.64
N GLU A 292 -25.07 -15.86 4.51
CA GLU A 292 -23.68 -15.80 4.90
C GLU A 292 -22.91 -14.81 4.03
N LYS A 293 -21.98 -14.09 4.67
CA LYS A 293 -21.12 -13.13 3.99
C LYS A 293 -20.03 -13.87 3.23
N VAL A 294 -19.91 -13.53 1.95
CA VAL A 294 -18.86 -14.02 1.05
C VAL A 294 -17.93 -12.85 0.77
N ASP A 295 -16.72 -12.91 1.32
CA ASP A 295 -15.70 -11.90 1.07
C ASP A 295 -15.06 -12.07 -0.31
N ILE A 296 -14.32 -11.05 -0.75
CA ILE A 296 -13.71 -11.01 -2.08
C ILE A 296 -12.81 -12.23 -2.32
N LEU A 297 -12.07 -12.66 -1.30
CA LEU A 297 -11.19 -13.82 -1.39
C LEU A 297 -11.98 -15.11 -1.58
N ASP A 298 -13.15 -15.24 -0.96
CA ASP A 298 -13.96 -16.48 -1.02
C ASP A 298 -14.83 -16.56 -2.29
N ALA A 299 -14.82 -15.53 -3.13
CA ALA A 299 -15.62 -15.47 -4.35
C ALA A 299 -15.34 -16.64 -5.33
N TYR A 300 -14.17 -17.29 -5.23
CA TYR A 300 -13.85 -18.45 -6.08
C TYR A 300 -14.57 -19.74 -5.70
N ASN A 301 -15.27 -19.79 -4.55
CA ASN A 301 -16.07 -20.94 -4.12
C ASN A 301 -17.44 -21.01 -4.84
N TYR A 302 -17.87 -19.92 -5.46
CA TYR A 302 -19.19 -19.78 -6.11
C TYR A 302 -19.11 -19.95 -7.64
N ARG A 303 -18.50 -21.06 -8.09
CA ARG A 303 -18.19 -21.33 -9.50
C ARG A 303 -19.38 -21.76 -10.34
#